data_AF-A0A3D3UWN3-F1
#
_entry.id   AF-A0A3D3UWN3-F1
#
_cell.length_a   1.000
_cell.length_b   1.000
_cell.length_c   1.000
_cell.angle_alpha   90.00
_cell.angle_beta   90.00
_cell.angle_gamma   90.00
#
_symmetry.space_group_name_H-M   'P 1'
#
loop_
_entity.id
_entity.type
_entity.pdbx_description
1 polymer ?
#
loop_
_entity_poly.entity_id
_entity_poly.type
_entity_poly.pdbx_seq_one_letter_code
_entity_poly.pdbx_strand_id
1 'polypeptide(L)'
;MSDEPVLIMSHEPAIVGKEAIRTLYQYVFENYSFSSDENYTRMIDVEEMEVEIDGDLGYIWSRYSSTETPKAGGDTIEDHGNQVHIVKRQRDGSWKFALLIATFDQALTSSQ
;
A
#
# COMPACT_ATOMS: atom_id res chain seq x y z
N MET A 1 10.30 4.36 5.49
CA MET A 1 9.29 5.34 5.95
C MET A 1 9.96 6.45 6.72
N SER A 2 9.38 7.65 6.69
CA SER A 2 9.79 8.81 7.50
C SER A 2 9.58 8.54 8.99
N ASP A 3 9.80 9.52 9.87
CA ASP A 3 9.66 9.29 11.31
C ASP A 3 8.21 9.04 11.74
N GLU A 4 7.27 9.79 11.17
CA GLU A 4 5.83 9.63 11.40
C GLU A 4 5.08 9.49 10.06
N PRO A 5 5.17 8.32 9.40
CA PRO A 5 4.41 8.06 8.20
C PRO A 5 2.91 7.97 8.52
N VAL A 6 2.07 8.33 7.55
CA VAL A 6 0.62 8.15 7.65
C VAL A 6 0.15 7.25 6.53
N LEU A 7 -0.68 6.26 6.86
CA LEU A 7 -1.38 5.40 5.92
C LEU A 7 -2.88 5.67 6.05
N ILE A 8 -3.52 6.00 4.94
CA ILE A 8 -4.95 6.21 4.82
C ILE A 8 -5.48 5.21 3.79
N MET A 9 -6.37 4.31 4.20
CA MET A 9 -7.07 3.40 3.31
C MET A 9 -8.56 3.72 3.32
N SER A 10 -9.26 3.37 2.23
CA SER A 10 -10.72 3.50 2.17
C SER A 10 -11.39 2.86 3.40
N HIS A 11 -12.37 3.56 3.97
CA HIS A 11 -13.23 3.10 5.07
C HIS A 11 -12.54 2.85 6.42
N GLU A 12 -11.23 3.05 6.53
CA GLU A 12 -10.47 2.85 7.76
C GLU A 12 -9.99 4.18 8.37
N PRO A 13 -9.85 4.27 9.70
CA PRO A 13 -9.13 5.35 10.33
C PRO A 13 -7.67 5.41 9.84
N ALA A 14 -7.10 6.62 9.78
CA ALA A 14 -5.69 6.77 9.43
C ALA A 14 -4.77 6.08 10.45
N ILE A 15 -3.78 5.35 9.96
CA ILE A 15 -2.75 4.68 10.75
C ILE A 15 -1.50 5.56 10.74
N VAL A 16 -1.03 5.94 11.93
CA VAL A 16 0.09 6.88 12.10
C VAL A 16 1.26 6.18 12.76
N GLY A 17 2.46 6.37 12.19
CA GLY A 17 3.71 5.91 12.76
C GLY A 17 4.21 4.57 12.21
N LYS A 18 5.53 4.40 12.23
CA LYS A 18 6.23 3.23 11.66
C LYS A 18 5.79 1.91 12.28
N GLU A 19 5.63 1.87 13.60
CA GLU A 19 5.32 0.63 14.31
C GLU A 19 3.89 0.17 14.05
N ALA A 20 2.92 1.09 14.04
CA ALA A 20 1.53 0.74 13.74
C ALA A 20 1.38 0.21 12.30
N ILE A 21 2.01 0.87 11.32
CA ILE A 21 2.02 0.41 9.94
C ILE A 21 2.76 -0.94 9.80
N ARG A 22 3.86 -1.13 10.54
CA ARG A 22 4.58 -2.42 10.56
C ARG A 22 3.69 -3.54 11.07
N THR A 23 2.98 -3.32 12.18
CA THR A 23 2.06 -4.32 12.74
C THR A 23 0.95 -4.69 11.75
N LEU A 24 0.38 -3.72 11.04
CA LEU A 24 -0.58 -4.00 9.97
C LEU A 24 0.02 -4.93 8.92
N TYR A 25 1.16 -4.57 8.33
CA TYR A 25 1.74 -5.39 7.26
C TYR A 25 2.23 -6.75 7.74
N GLN A 26 2.69 -6.87 8.99
CA GLN A 26 3.00 -8.18 9.58
C GLN A 26 1.76 -9.08 9.62
N TYR A 27 0.64 -8.57 10.14
CA TYR A 27 -0.62 -9.30 10.13
C TYR A 27 -1.04 -9.69 8.71
N VAL A 28 -0.96 -8.76 7.76
CA VAL A 28 -1.30 -8.99 6.36
C VAL A 28 -0.43 -10.11 5.76
N PHE A 29 0.89 -10.07 5.92
CA PHE A 29 1.79 -11.10 5.40
C PHE A 29 1.67 -12.44 6.12
N GLU A 30 1.30 -12.46 7.39
CA GLU A 30 1.07 -13.69 8.13
C GLU A 30 -0.20 -14.41 7.64
N ASN A 31 -1.24 -13.66 7.29
CA ASN A 31 -2.57 -14.20 7.00
C ASN A 31 -2.90 -14.33 5.51
N TYR A 32 -2.22 -13.59 4.63
CA TYR A 32 -2.51 -13.58 3.20
C TYR A 32 -1.29 -13.96 2.37
N SER A 33 -1.54 -14.60 1.23
CA SER A 33 -0.58 -14.77 0.14
C SER A 33 -0.98 -13.89 -1.03
N PHE A 34 0.01 -13.34 -1.70
CA PHE A 34 -0.18 -12.42 -2.82
C PHE A 34 0.26 -13.07 -4.12
N SER A 35 -0.10 -12.43 -5.24
CA SER A 35 0.39 -12.80 -6.57
C SER A 35 1.92 -12.95 -6.57
N SER A 36 2.40 -14.03 -7.17
CA SER A 36 3.83 -14.33 -7.26
C SER A 36 4.18 -14.86 -8.63
N ASP A 37 5.26 -14.33 -9.20
CA ASP A 37 5.93 -14.94 -10.35
C ASP A 37 7.19 -15.69 -9.91
N GLU A 38 7.96 -16.21 -10.88
CA GLU A 38 9.22 -16.95 -10.62
C GLU A 38 10.29 -16.14 -9.87
N ASN A 39 10.19 -14.81 -9.85
CA ASN A 39 11.21 -13.91 -9.33
C ASN A 39 10.74 -13.11 -8.11
N TYR A 40 9.44 -12.79 -7.99
CA TYR A 40 8.92 -11.88 -6.96
C TYR A 40 7.50 -12.20 -6.51
N THR A 41 7.23 -11.97 -5.22
CA THR A 41 5.88 -11.82 -4.67
C THR A 41 5.50 -10.34 -4.68
N ARG A 42 4.36 -10.00 -5.28
CA ARG A 42 3.86 -8.64 -5.44
C ARG A 42 2.54 -8.47 -4.71
N MET A 43 2.47 -7.51 -3.78
CA MET A 43 1.20 -7.17 -3.12
C MET A 43 0.21 -6.52 -4.08
N ILE A 44 0.75 -5.69 -4.98
CA ILE A 44 -0.02 -4.98 -5.99
C ILE A 44 0.69 -5.09 -7.34
N ASP A 45 -0.09 -5.04 -8.40
CA ASP A 45 0.33 -4.79 -9.76
C ASP A 45 0.07 -3.33 -10.09
N VAL A 46 1.11 -2.62 -10.53
CA VAL A 46 1.01 -1.22 -10.94
C VAL A 46 0.68 -1.17 -12.42
N GLU A 47 -0.50 -0.65 -12.74
CA GLU A 47 -1.03 -0.59 -14.10
C GLU A 47 -0.60 0.72 -14.78
N GLU A 48 -0.68 1.82 -14.05
CA GLU A 48 -0.32 3.16 -14.52
C GLU A 48 0.37 3.90 -13.37
N MET A 49 1.35 4.73 -13.67
CA MET A 49 2.09 5.49 -12.65
C MET A 49 2.60 6.82 -13.22
N GLU A 50 2.46 7.87 -12.41
CA GLU A 50 3.08 9.17 -12.62
C GLU A 50 3.93 9.54 -11.41
N VAL A 51 5.07 10.16 -11.68
CA VAL A 51 6.03 10.56 -10.64
C VAL A 51 6.43 12.01 -10.88
N GLU A 52 6.28 12.83 -9.84
CA GLU A 52 6.66 14.24 -9.86
C GLU A 52 7.56 14.55 -8.65
N ILE A 53 8.51 15.47 -8.84
CA ILE A 53 9.43 15.91 -7.78
C ILE A 53 9.42 17.44 -7.71
N ASP A 54 9.16 17.95 -6.50
CA ASP A 54 9.30 19.37 -6.17
C ASP A 54 10.21 19.53 -4.94
N GLY A 55 11.48 19.87 -5.20
CA GLY A 55 12.52 20.00 -4.19
C GLY A 55 12.76 18.70 -3.40
N ASP A 56 12.43 18.75 -2.10
CA ASP A 56 12.56 17.62 -1.18
C ASP A 56 11.27 16.79 -1.04
N LEU A 57 10.23 17.09 -1.84
CA LEU A 57 8.99 16.33 -1.90
C LEU A 57 8.87 15.62 -3.25
N GLY A 58 8.42 14.38 -3.21
CA GLY A 58 8.04 13.60 -4.38
C GLY A 58 6.61 13.11 -4.24
N TYR A 59 5.89 13.11 -5.34
CA TYR A 59 4.51 12.65 -5.46
C TYR A 59 4.51 11.48 -6.43
N ILE A 60 3.90 10.37 -6.03
CA ILE A 60 3.72 9.21 -6.89
C ILE A 60 2.24 8.90 -6.88
N TRP A 61 1.58 9.08 -8.02
CA TRP A 61 0.23 8.58 -8.23
C TRP A 61 0.31 7.29 -9.04
N SER A 62 -0.51 6.29 -8.70
CA SER A 62 -0.61 5.08 -9.51
C SER A 62 -1.99 4.43 -9.45
N ARG A 63 -2.39 3.85 -10.57
CA ARG A 63 -3.47 2.85 -10.67
C ARG A 63 -2.90 1.47 -10.31
N TYR A 64 -3.62 0.70 -9.50
CA TYR A 64 -3.16 -0.63 -9.11
C TYR A 64 -4.28 -1.68 -9.13
N SER A 65 -3.86 -2.93 -9.22
CA SER A 65 -4.66 -4.13 -8.90
C SER A 65 -3.98 -4.97 -7.83
N SER A 66 -4.76 -5.76 -7.10
CA SER A 66 -4.25 -6.71 -6.10
C SER A 66 -5.04 -8.00 -6.11
N THR A 67 -4.35 -9.11 -5.87
CA THR A 67 -4.94 -10.43 -5.68
C THR A 67 -4.40 -11.03 -4.41
N GLU A 68 -5.29 -11.27 -3.45
CA GLU A 68 -4.96 -11.72 -2.10
C GLU A 68 -5.70 -13.02 -1.80
N THR A 69 -4.97 -14.07 -1.44
CA THR A 69 -5.57 -15.35 -1.04
C THR A 69 -5.39 -15.57 0.45
N PRO A 70 -6.47 -15.73 1.24
CA PRO A 70 -6.36 -16.05 2.67
C PRO A 70 -5.66 -17.40 2.89
N LYS A 71 -4.61 -17.41 3.70
CA LYS A 71 -3.85 -18.64 4.01
C LYS A 71 -4.63 -19.64 4.85
N ALA A 72 -5.60 -19.19 5.62
CA ALA A 72 -6.50 -20.04 6.39
C ALA A 72 -7.52 -20.81 5.50
N GLY A 73 -7.53 -20.55 4.19
CA GLY A 73 -8.56 -20.99 3.27
C GLY A 73 -9.68 -19.96 3.12
N GLY A 74 -10.41 -20.02 2.00
CA GLY A 74 -11.43 -19.05 1.61
C GLY A 74 -11.28 -18.65 0.16
N ASP A 75 -12.16 -17.75 -0.29
CA ASP A 75 -12.13 -17.21 -1.64
C ASP A 75 -10.97 -16.20 -1.80
N THR A 76 -10.37 -16.18 -2.99
CA THR A 76 -9.40 -15.16 -3.38
C THR A 76 -10.11 -13.81 -3.52
N ILE A 77 -9.48 -12.77 -2.98
CA ILE A 77 -9.93 -11.39 -3.01
C ILE A 77 -9.18 -10.68 -4.13
N GLU A 78 -9.92 -10.09 -5.07
CA GLU A 78 -9.40 -9.25 -6.13
C GLU A 78 -9.86 -7.81 -5.92
N ASP A 79 -8.96 -6.84 -6.08
CA ASP A 79 -9.27 -5.43 -5.91
C ASP A 79 -8.50 -4.56 -6.90
N HIS A 80 -9.05 -3.37 -7.16
CA HIS A 80 -8.47 -2.34 -8.01
C HIS A 80 -8.61 -0.98 -7.32
N GLY A 81 -7.66 -0.09 -7.60
CA GLY A 81 -7.64 1.16 -6.90
C GLY A 81 -6.73 2.20 -7.48
N ASN A 82 -6.66 3.31 -6.75
CA ASN A 82 -5.69 4.37 -6.96
C ASN A 82 -4.93 4.57 -5.66
N GLN A 83 -3.66 4.91 -5.76
CA GLN A 83 -2.88 5.32 -4.61
C GLN A 83 -2.05 6.55 -4.91
N VAL A 84 -1.85 7.37 -3.89
CA VAL A 84 -0.92 8.48 -3.88
C VAL A 84 0.07 8.28 -2.75
N HIS A 85 1.34 8.25 -3.09
CA HIS A 85 2.44 8.30 -2.13
C HIS A 85 3.05 9.69 -2.14
N ILE A 86 3.27 10.24 -0.95
CA ILE A 86 4.17 11.36 -0.73
C ILE A 86 5.46 10.81 -0.15
N VAL A 87 6.58 11.09 -0.82
CA VAL A 87 7.91 10.80 -0.33
C VAL A 87 8.62 12.10 0.02
N LYS A 88 9.42 12.08 1.08
CA LYS A 88 10.23 13.23 1.49
C LYS A 88 11.70 12.86 1.54
N ARG A 89 12.54 13.68 0.93
CA ARG A 89 13.99 13.58 1.03
C ARG A 89 14.42 13.98 2.43
N GLN A 90 15.24 13.14 3.06
CA GLN A 90 15.78 13.35 4.38
C GLN A 90 17.11 14.09 4.30
N ARG A 91 17.62 14.56 5.45
CA ARG A 91 18.92 15.25 5.53
C ARG A 91 20.10 14.40 5.03
N ASP A 92 20.00 13.08 5.16
CA ASP A 92 21.00 12.13 4.66
C ASP A 92 20.86 11.85 3.15
N GLY A 93 19.93 12.52 2.46
CA GLY A 93 19.65 12.35 1.03
C GLY A 93 18.71 11.20 0.70
N SER A 94 18.33 10.35 1.66
CA SER A 94 17.41 9.24 1.43
C SER A 94 15.98 9.74 1.20
N TRP A 95 15.25 9.09 0.30
CA TRP A 95 13.81 9.32 0.13
C TRP A 95 13.02 8.36 1.01
N LYS A 96 12.06 8.88 1.77
CA LYS A 96 11.24 8.07 2.66
C LYS A 96 9.75 8.41 2.49
N PHE A 97 8.89 7.38 2.45
CA PHE A 97 7.44 7.54 2.48
C PHE A 97 6.98 8.32 3.71
N ALA A 98 6.25 9.40 3.48
CA ALA A 98 5.65 10.26 4.48
C ALA A 98 4.14 10.07 4.57
N LEU A 99 3.47 9.86 3.44
CA LEU A 99 2.03 9.61 3.38
C LEU A 99 1.74 8.59 2.28
N LEU A 100 0.80 7.69 2.54
CA LEU A 100 0.15 6.85 1.54
C LEU A 100 -1.36 7.04 1.71
N ILE A 101 -2.05 7.39 0.63
CA ILE A 101 -3.50 7.30 0.51
C ILE A 101 -3.79 6.24 -0.55
N ALA A 102 -4.55 5.21 -0.19
CA ALA A 102 -5.01 4.19 -1.13
C ALA A 102 -6.54 4.11 -1.10
N THR A 103 -7.13 3.97 -2.28
CA THR A 103 -8.58 3.79 -2.46
C THR A 103 -8.87 2.44 -3.09
N PHE A 104 -9.96 1.81 -2.70
CA PHE A 104 -10.54 0.65 -3.40
C PHE A 104 -11.72 1.11 -4.26
N ASP A 105 -11.80 0.63 -5.50
CA ASP A 105 -12.88 0.99 -6.44
C ASP A 105 -14.23 0.44 -5.99
N GLN A 106 -14.21 -0.75 -5.36
CA GLN A 106 -15.38 -1.35 -4.75
C GLN A 106 -15.18 -1.44 -3.24
N ALA A 107 -16.25 -1.20 -2.47
CA ALA A 107 -16.22 -1.56 -1.06
C ALA A 107 -16.04 -3.07 -0.98
N LEU A 108 -15.04 -3.55 -0.24
CA LEU A 108 -14.86 -4.98 0.04
C LEU A 108 -16.20 -5.52 0.54
N THR A 109 -16.87 -6.33 -0.28
CA THR A 109 -18.12 -6.94 0.11
C THR A 109 -17.80 -7.92 1.21
N SER A 110 -18.27 -7.64 2.42
CA SER A 110 -18.25 -8.63 3.49
C SER A 110 -19.10 -9.81 3.01
N SER A 111 -18.46 -10.91 2.61
CA SER A 111 -19.17 -12.17 2.46
C SER A 111 -19.73 -12.56 3.82
N GLN A 112 -21.05 -12.73 3.87
CA GLN A 112 -21.82 -13.15 5.04
C GLN A 112 -21.48 -14.58 5.46
#